data_AF-C5KZ20-F1
#
_entry.id   AF-C5KZ20-F1
#
_cell.length_a   1.000
_cell.length_b   1.000
_cell.length_c   1.000
_cell.angle_alpha   90.00
_cell.angle_beta   90.00
_cell.angle_gamma   90.00
#
_symmetry.space_group_name_H-M   'P 1'
#
loop_
_entity.id
_entity.type
_entity.pdbx_description
1 polymer ?
#
loop_
_entity_poly.entity_id
_entity_poly.type
_entity_poly.pdbx_seq_one_letter_code
_entity_poly.pdbx_strand_id
1 'polypeptide(L)'
;MYARGRGIVRASSYPYEAEVGMCKYSVTEDPNLQCLKDGDIYGVVDVPAANEGRMMEAVATGPVTVILYGSAPTFKHYKGGIIT
;
A
#
# COMPACT_ATOMS: atom_id res chain seq x y z
N MET A 1 -0.69 -0.06 10.94
CA MET A 1 -1.39 -0.05 9.63
C MET A 1 -2.87 0.25 9.85
N TYR A 2 -3.43 1.30 9.22
CA TYR A 2 -4.83 1.73 9.42
C TYR A 2 -5.86 0.67 9.00
N ALA A 3 -5.73 0.14 7.78
CA ALA A 3 -6.74 -0.75 7.19
C ALA A 3 -6.96 -2.04 7.99
N ARG A 4 -5.97 -2.48 8.79
CA ARG A 4 -6.11 -3.66 9.65
C ARG A 4 -7.19 -3.52 10.72
N GLY A 5 -7.32 -2.34 11.32
CA GLY A 5 -8.24 -2.11 12.45
C GLY A 5 -9.50 -1.33 12.10
N ARG A 6 -9.62 -0.87 10.85
CA ARG A 6 -10.75 -0.05 10.39
C ARG A 6 -11.32 -0.47 9.04
N GLY A 7 -10.65 -1.37 8.33
CA GLY A 7 -10.96 -1.68 6.94
C GLY A 7 -10.54 -0.57 5.96
N ILE A 8 -10.96 -0.70 4.71
CA ILE A 8 -10.84 0.32 3.67
C ILE A 8 -12.05 0.29 2.75
N VAL A 9 -12.47 1.45 2.26
CA VAL A 9 -13.57 1.60 1.30
C VAL A 9 -13.08 1.53 -0.14
N ARG A 10 -14.01 1.26 -1.07
CA ARG A 10 -13.72 1.28 -2.50
C ARG A 10 -13.27 2.66 -2.95
N ALA A 11 -12.30 2.73 -3.86
CA ALA A 11 -11.84 3.99 -4.45
C ALA A 11 -12.97 4.76 -5.15
N SER A 12 -13.97 4.07 -5.70
CA SER A 12 -15.17 4.71 -6.27
C SER A 12 -16.05 5.41 -5.25
N SER A 13 -16.02 4.97 -3.98
CA SER A 13 -16.79 5.54 -2.87
C SER A 13 -16.02 6.68 -2.18
N TYR A 14 -14.70 6.66 -2.23
CA TYR A 14 -13.83 7.75 -1.76
C TYR A 14 -12.76 8.05 -2.82
N PRO A 15 -13.10 8.85 -3.86
CA PRO A 15 -12.18 9.19 -4.94
C PRO A 15 -10.96 9.97 -4.47
N TYR A 16 -9.86 9.82 -5.19
CA TYR A 16 -8.63 10.56 -4.95
C TYR A 16 -8.75 12.00 -5.47
N GLU A 17 -8.54 12.97 -4.59
CA GLU A 17 -8.70 14.41 -4.89
C GLU A 17 -7.34 15.15 -5.04
N ALA A 18 -6.21 14.45 -4.87
CA ALA A 18 -4.86 15.03 -4.87
C ALA A 18 -4.63 16.14 -3.82
N GLU A 19 -5.50 16.22 -2.82
CA GLU A 19 -5.40 17.14 -1.69
C GLU A 19 -5.77 16.44 -0.38
N VAL A 20 -5.27 16.97 0.74
CA VAL A 20 -5.66 16.46 2.06
C VAL A 20 -6.95 17.14 2.48
N GLY A 21 -8.05 16.39 2.44
CA GLY A 21 -9.34 16.81 2.98
C GLY A 21 -9.58 16.31 4.41
N MET A 22 -10.73 16.69 4.97
CA MET A 22 -11.22 16.08 6.22
C MET A 22 -11.69 14.64 5.97
N CYS A 23 -11.58 13.80 7.00
CA CYS A 23 -12.10 12.43 6.95
C CYS A 23 -13.62 12.42 6.76
N LYS A 24 -14.09 11.82 5.66
CA LYS A 24 -15.53 11.65 5.37
C LYS A 24 -16.06 10.42 6.13
N TYR A 25 -16.29 10.55 7.44
CA TYR A 25 -16.70 9.45 8.33
C TYR A 25 -17.96 8.71 7.84
N SER A 26 -18.93 9.43 7.27
CA SER A 26 -20.14 8.85 6.68
C SER A 26 -19.86 7.85 5.54
N VAL A 27 -18.69 7.93 4.91
CA VAL A 27 -18.23 6.98 3.88
C VAL A 27 -17.37 5.89 4.51
N THR A 28 -16.39 6.25 5.32
CA THR A 28 -15.39 5.30 5.84
C THR A 28 -15.97 4.30 6.85
N GLU A 29 -17.05 4.67 7.54
CA GLU A 29 -17.71 3.82 8.55
C GLU A 29 -18.92 3.04 7.99
N ASP A 30 -19.30 3.24 6.73
CA ASP A 30 -20.39 2.46 6.11
C ASP A 30 -19.88 1.06 5.70
N PRO A 31 -20.33 -0.02 6.36
CA PRO A 31 -19.87 -1.37 6.07
C PRO A 31 -20.22 -1.85 4.66
N ASN A 32 -21.20 -1.24 3.98
CA ASN A 32 -21.57 -1.58 2.61
C ASN A 32 -20.54 -1.05 1.59
N LEU A 33 -19.85 0.04 1.93
CA LEU A 33 -18.86 0.69 1.07
C LEU A 33 -17.45 0.09 1.24
N GLN A 34 -17.22 -0.65 2.32
CA GLN A 34 -15.97 -1.34 2.58
C GLN A 34 -15.65 -2.44 1.55
N CYS A 35 -14.41 -2.47 1.06
CA CYS A 35 -13.86 -3.58 0.29
C CYS A 35 -12.85 -4.42 1.09
N LEU A 36 -12.29 -3.87 2.16
CA LEU A 36 -11.65 -4.63 3.24
C LEU A 36 -12.33 -4.25 4.55
N LYS A 37 -12.63 -5.23 5.39
CA LYS A 37 -13.26 -5.05 6.69
C LYS A 37 -12.24 -5.13 7.81
N ASP A 38 -12.64 -4.68 8.99
CA ASP A 38 -11.87 -4.95 10.21
C ASP A 38 -11.69 -6.46 10.39
N GLY A 39 -10.46 -6.89 10.67
CA GLY A 39 -10.10 -8.30 10.80
C GLY A 39 -9.75 -9.05 9.50
N ASP A 40 -10.00 -8.49 8.31
CA ASP A 40 -9.61 -9.16 7.04
C ASP A 40 -8.08 -9.25 6.88
N ILE A 41 -7.34 -8.35 7.54
CA ILE A 41 -5.87 -8.38 7.59
C ILE A 41 -5.44 -9.02 8.91
N TYR A 42 -5.09 -10.30 8.85
CA TYR A 42 -4.71 -11.08 10.03
C TYR A 42 -3.35 -10.69 10.60
N GLY A 43 -2.42 -10.20 9.77
CA GLY A 43 -1.08 -9.84 10.20
C GLY A 43 -0.34 -8.96 9.20
N VAL A 44 0.67 -8.26 9.70
CA VAL A 44 1.66 -7.53 8.91
C VAL A 44 3.00 -8.11 9.29
N VAL A 45 3.75 -8.58 8.30
CA VAL A 45 5.05 -9.22 8.49
C VAL A 45 6.11 -8.32 7.86
N ASP A 46 7.10 -7.95 8.65
CA ASP A 46 8.22 -7.16 8.19
C ASP A 46 9.31 -8.06 7.59
N VAL A 47 9.78 -7.71 6.39
CA VAL A 47 10.97 -8.32 5.80
C VAL A 47 12.20 -7.67 6.43
N PRO A 48 13.18 -8.44 6.93
CA PRO A 48 14.42 -7.88 7.47
C PRO A 48 15.11 -6.95 6.46
N ALA A 49 15.47 -5.75 6.91
CA ALA A 49 16.14 -4.76 6.07
C ALA A 49 17.48 -5.30 5.54
N ALA A 50 17.84 -4.87 4.33
CA ALA A 50 19.08 -5.24 3.64
C ALA A 50 19.31 -6.77 3.50
N ASN A 51 18.23 -7.55 3.42
CA ASN A 51 18.30 -9.00 3.21
C ASN A 51 17.62 -9.40 1.90
N GLU A 52 18.40 -9.51 0.83
CA GLU A 52 17.92 -9.86 -0.51
C GLU A 52 17.23 -11.23 -0.54
N GLY A 53 17.80 -12.24 0.11
CA GLY A 53 17.23 -13.59 0.19
C GLY A 53 15.81 -13.60 0.77
N ARG A 54 15.61 -12.89 1.89
CA ARG A 54 14.28 -12.76 2.52
C ARG A 54 13.32 -11.94 1.69
N MET A 55 13.80 -10.92 0.97
CA MET A 55 12.97 -10.16 0.05
C MET A 55 12.49 -11.03 -1.12
N MET A 56 13.38 -11.85 -1.71
CA MET A 56 13.02 -12.79 -2.77
C MET A 56 11.98 -13.81 -2.29
N GLU A 57 12.17 -14.38 -1.08
CA GLU A 57 11.18 -15.27 -0.45
C GLU A 57 9.81 -14.58 -0.28
N ALA A 58 9.80 -13.34 0.24
CA ALA A 58 8.57 -12.60 0.50
C ALA A 58 7.82 -12.27 -0.80
N VAL A 59 8.52 -11.77 -1.83
CA VAL A 59 7.92 -11.44 -3.13
C VAL A 59 7.35 -12.67 -3.83
N ALA A 60 7.94 -13.85 -3.62
CA ALA A 60 7.41 -15.10 -4.16
C ALA A 60 6.03 -15.48 -3.57
N THR A 61 5.67 -14.95 -2.40
CA THR A 61 4.36 -15.19 -1.76
C THR A 61 3.28 -14.16 -2.14
N GLY A 62 3.70 -12.99 -2.62
CA GLY A 62 2.78 -11.91 -3.01
C GLY A 62 3.46 -10.53 -3.03
N PRO A 63 2.70 -9.46 -3.32
CA PRO A 63 3.23 -8.10 -3.33
C PRO A 63 3.77 -7.68 -1.95
N VAL A 64 4.93 -7.02 -1.96
CA VAL A 64 5.58 -6.49 -0.75
C VAL A 64 5.67 -4.97 -0.84
N THR A 65 5.25 -4.26 0.21
CA THR A 65 5.45 -2.82 0.31
C THR A 65 6.91 -2.51 0.60
N VAL A 66 7.54 -1.69 -0.23
CA VAL A 66 8.95 -1.29 -0.10
C VAL A 66 9.12 0.23 -0.17
N ILE A 67 10.26 0.72 0.33
CA ILE A 67 10.66 2.12 0.23
C ILE A 67 11.91 2.20 -0.65
N LEU A 68 11.91 3.13 -1.61
CA LEU A 68 12.99 3.35 -2.57
C LEU A 68 13.28 4.85 -2.70
N TYR A 69 14.49 5.21 -3.14
CA TYR A 69 14.85 6.61 -3.43
C TYR A 69 14.32 7.06 -4.80
N GLY A 70 13.02 7.30 -4.88
CA GLY A 70 12.32 7.62 -6.14
C GLY A 70 12.64 9.01 -6.73
N SER A 71 13.31 9.89 -6.00
CA SER A 71 13.70 11.22 -6.51
C SER A 71 15.04 11.25 -7.24
N ALA A 72 15.76 10.12 -7.30
CA ALA A 72 16.99 9.98 -8.08
C ALA A 72 16.76 10.36 -9.56
N PRO A 73 17.66 11.12 -10.20
CA PRO A 73 17.53 11.47 -11.62
C PRO A 73 17.37 10.24 -12.54
N THR A 74 18.10 9.16 -12.26
CA THR A 74 17.99 7.89 -13.00
C THR A 74 16.59 7.30 -12.92
N PHE A 75 15.95 7.38 -11.75
CA PHE A 75 14.60 6.87 -11.53
C PHE A 75 13.54 7.73 -12.22
N LYS A 76 13.66 9.06 -12.12
CA LYS A 76 12.73 10.02 -12.75
C LYS A 76 12.66 9.90 -14.27
N HIS A 77 13.78 9.56 -14.93
CA HIS A 77 13.88 9.49 -16.39
C HIS A 77 13.98 8.05 -16.91
N TYR A 78 13.73 7.05 -16.08
CA TYR A 78 13.77 5.64 -16.47
C TYR A 78 12.73 5.34 -17.55
N LYS A 79 13.14 4.61 -18.60
CA LYS A 79 12.28 4.27 -19.74
C LYS A 79 12.19 2.77 -20.04
N GLY A 80 13.01 1.94 -19.38
CA GLY A 80 13.07 0.49 -19.62
C GLY A 80 14.46 -0.08 -19.36
N GLY A 81 14.55 -1.42 -19.28
CA GLY A 81 15.78 -2.16 -18.94
C GLY A 81 15.97 -2.37 -17.44
N ILE A 82 17.11 -2.90 -17.03
CA ILE A 82 17.45 -3.03 -15.60
C ILE A 82 18.03 -1.69 -15.14
N ILE A 83 17.49 -1.12 -14.05
CA ILE A 83 18.10 0.06 -13.42
C ILE A 83 19.38 -0.40 -12.73
N THR A 84 20.51 0.18 -13.14
CA THR A 84 21.86 -0.10 -12.60
C THR A 84 22.39 1.09 -11.82
#